data_AF-A0A0B7C040-F1
#
_entry.id   AF-A0A0B7C040-F1
#
_cell.length_a   1.000
_cell.length_b   1.000
_cell.length_c   1.000
_cell.angle_alpha   90.00
_cell.angle_beta   90.00
_cell.angle_gamma   90.00
#
_symmetry.space_group_name_H-M   'P 1'
#
loop_
_entity.id
_entity.type
_entity.pdbx_description
1 polymer ?
#
loop_
_entity_poly.entity_id
_entity_poly.type
_entity_poly.pdbx_seq_one_letter_code
_entity_poly.pdbx_strand_id
1 'polypeptide(L)'
;VNSEVNARRIGNIEQCFGSSGQPLTLPGRVLVGEGVLTKVCRKKAKPRQFFLFNDVLVYGNIIIHKKKYNKQHILPLEDVKLENVNDEDNLRNGWKIINPSKSFVVYAATAT
;
A
#
# COMPACT_ATOMS: atom_id res chain seq x y z
N VAL A 1 13.99 -19.80 7.37
CA VAL A 1 13.70 -19.42 8.78
C VAL A 1 12.57 -18.39 8.89
N ASN A 2 12.44 -17.39 8.01
CA ASN A 2 11.34 -16.40 8.03
C ASN A 2 10.06 -16.77 7.22
N SER A 3 10.01 -17.92 6.55
CA SER A 3 8.98 -18.25 5.55
C SER A 3 7.58 -18.45 6.14
N GLU A 4 7.43 -19.18 7.25
CA GLU A 4 6.11 -19.45 7.85
C GLU A 4 5.50 -18.21 8.50
N VAL A 5 6.31 -17.45 9.25
CA VAL A 5 5.87 -16.18 9.84
C VAL A 5 5.49 -15.19 8.75
N ASN A 6 6.29 -15.09 7.67
CA ASN A 6 5.95 -14.27 6.52
C ASN A 6 4.64 -14.75 5.87
N ALA A 7 4.51 -16.03 5.54
CA ALA A 7 3.30 -16.59 4.94
C ALA A 7 2.05 -16.30 5.80
N ARG A 8 2.15 -16.44 7.12
CA ARG A 8 1.07 -16.11 8.05
C ARG A 8 0.72 -14.61 8.02
N ARG A 9 1.72 -13.73 7.98
CA ARG A 9 1.49 -12.27 7.86
C ARG A 9 0.79 -11.92 6.55
N ILE A 10 1.23 -12.50 5.42
CA ILE A 10 0.61 -12.29 4.11
C ILE A 10 -0.82 -12.83 4.09
N GLY A 11 -1.04 -14.03 4.63
CA GLY A 11 -2.37 -14.63 4.74
C GLY A 11 -3.34 -13.78 5.56
N ASN A 12 -2.88 -13.17 6.66
CA ASN A 12 -3.70 -12.24 7.44
C ASN A 12 -4.09 -10.99 6.62
N ILE A 13 -3.17 -10.44 5.82
CA ILE A 13 -3.46 -9.30 4.94
C ILE A 13 -4.48 -9.69 3.88
N GLU A 14 -4.31 -10.84 3.24
CA GLU A 14 -5.24 -11.38 2.25
C GLU A 14 -6.66 -11.54 2.82
N GLN A 15 -6.77 -12.12 4.03
CA GLN A 15 -8.04 -12.25 4.74
C GLN A 15 -8.71 -10.89 5.03
N CYS A 16 -7.93 -9.83 5.30
CA CYS A 16 -8.49 -8.50 5.51
C CYS A 16 -9.17 -7.93 4.26
N PHE A 17 -8.76 -8.33 3.04
CA PHE A 17 -9.47 -7.98 1.80
C PHE A 17 -10.65 -8.92 1.52
N GLY A 18 -10.63 -10.12 2.10
CA GLY A 18 -11.68 -11.13 1.99
C GLY A 18 -11.90 -11.58 0.54
N SER A 19 -13.11 -12.05 0.23
CA SER A 19 -13.47 -12.52 -1.12
C SER A 19 -13.45 -11.44 -2.21
N SER A 20 -13.31 -10.16 -1.84
CA SER A 20 -13.20 -9.05 -2.79
C SER A 20 -11.77 -8.75 -3.22
N GLY A 21 -10.77 -9.37 -2.57
CA GLY A 21 -9.36 -9.26 -2.91
C GLY A 21 -8.88 -10.39 -3.81
N GLN A 22 -7.79 -10.11 -4.51
CA GLN A 22 -6.95 -11.08 -5.19
C GLN A 22 -5.97 -11.72 -4.19
N PRO A 23 -5.59 -12.99 -4.41
CA PRO A 23 -4.59 -13.67 -3.61
C PRO A 23 -3.26 -12.90 -3.57
N LEU A 24 -2.70 -12.78 -2.37
CA LEU A 24 -1.40 -12.18 -2.12
C LEU A 24 -0.36 -13.23 -1.71
N THR A 25 -0.80 -14.38 -1.21
CA THR A 25 0.08 -15.47 -0.77
C THR A 25 0.69 -16.18 -1.97
N LEU A 26 1.90 -15.75 -2.38
CA LEU A 26 2.66 -16.35 -3.48
C LEU A 26 4.03 -16.85 -2.98
N PRO A 27 4.57 -17.95 -3.55
CA PRO A 27 5.94 -18.37 -3.28
C PRO A 27 6.93 -17.24 -3.55
N GLY A 28 7.87 -17.02 -2.63
CA GLY A 28 8.92 -15.99 -2.76
C GLY A 28 8.47 -14.55 -2.46
N ARG A 29 7.17 -14.29 -2.28
CA ARG A 29 6.68 -12.97 -1.86
C ARG A 29 6.94 -12.74 -0.37
N VAL A 30 7.50 -11.59 -0.03
CA VAL A 30 7.85 -11.19 1.34
C VAL A 30 7.21 -9.84 1.66
N LEU A 31 6.55 -9.75 2.82
CA LEU A 31 6.07 -8.47 3.34
C LEU A 31 7.26 -7.66 3.90
N VAL A 32 7.55 -6.53 3.28
CA VAL A 32 8.64 -5.62 3.66
C VAL A 32 8.16 -4.57 4.65
N GLY A 33 6.95 -4.04 4.44
CA GLY A 33 6.37 -3.04 5.33
C GLY A 33 4.88 -2.84 5.12
N GLU A 34 4.21 -2.30 6.13
CA GLU A 34 2.80 -1.93 6.08
C GLU A 34 2.57 -0.59 6.79
N GLY A 35 1.58 0.17 6.35
CA GLY A 35 1.28 1.46 6.97
C GLY A 35 0.10 2.18 6.34
N VAL A 36 -0.44 3.16 7.07
CA VAL A 36 -1.46 4.06 6.54
C VAL A 36 -0.77 5.27 5.94
N LEU A 37 -1.01 5.52 4.64
CA LEU A 37 -0.57 6.76 3.99
C LEU A 37 -1.80 7.57 3.54
N THR A 38 -1.64 8.89 3.53
CA THR A 38 -2.66 9.81 3.04
C THR A 38 -2.51 9.95 1.53
N LYS A 39 -3.39 9.30 0.77
CA LYS A 39 -3.38 9.35 -0.69
C LYS A 39 -4.19 10.54 -1.21
N VAL A 40 -3.55 11.41 -2.00
CA VAL A 40 -4.24 12.47 -2.73
C VAL A 40 -5.12 11.84 -3.81
N CYS A 41 -6.41 12.15 -3.75
CA CYS A 41 -7.38 11.81 -4.80
C CYS A 41 -7.92 13.10 -5.43
N ARG A 42 -8.63 12.98 -6.57
CA ARG A 42 -9.16 14.13 -7.32
C ARG A 42 -9.82 15.21 -6.45
N LYS A 43 -10.65 14.80 -5.47
CA LYS A 43 -11.44 15.74 -4.63
C LYS A 43 -10.91 15.92 -3.22
N LYS A 44 -10.21 14.93 -2.66
CA LYS A 44 -9.80 14.95 -1.23
C LYS A 44 -8.67 13.97 -0.99
N ALA A 45 -7.74 14.35 -0.11
CA ALA A 45 -6.78 13.45 0.48
C ALA A 45 -7.49 12.45 1.43
N LYS A 46 -7.22 11.15 1.28
CA LYS A 46 -7.87 10.12 2.10
C LYS A 46 -6.87 9.05 2.57
N PRO A 47 -6.99 8.57 3.83
CA PRO A 47 -6.12 7.52 4.33
C PRO A 47 -6.37 6.21 3.57
N ARG A 48 -5.29 5.50 3.24
CA ARG A 48 -5.31 4.18 2.61
C ARG A 48 -4.30 3.30 3.32
N GLN A 49 -4.66 2.03 3.49
CA GLN A 49 -3.70 1.04 3.97
C GLN A 49 -2.83 0.63 2.79
N PHE A 50 -1.51 0.71 2.97
CA PHE A 50 -0.49 0.26 2.03
C PHE A 50 0.25 -0.93 2.62
N PHE A 51 0.62 -1.85 1.75
CA PHE A 51 1.46 -3.01 2.02
C PHE A 51 2.52 -3.07 0.93
N LEU A 52 3.78 -2.96 1.32
CA LEU A 52 4.92 -3.12 0.45
C LEU A 52 5.40 -4.57 0.54
N PHE A 53 5.32 -5.28 -0.57
CA PHE A 53 5.98 -6.55 -0.77
C PHE A 53 7.28 -6.34 -1.56
N ASN A 54 8.10 -7.37 -1.66
CA ASN A 54 9.35 -7.31 -2.43
C ASN A 54 9.14 -7.21 -3.96
N ASP A 55 7.95 -7.55 -4.46
CA ASP A 55 7.63 -7.57 -5.89
C ASP A 55 6.44 -6.65 -6.26
N VAL A 56 5.55 -6.36 -5.32
CA VAL A 56 4.35 -5.53 -5.55
C VAL A 56 4.10 -4.53 -4.42
N LEU A 57 3.54 -3.38 -4.77
CA LEU A 57 2.89 -2.46 -3.84
C LEU A 57 1.38 -2.69 -3.87
N VAL A 58 0.79 -2.99 -2.72
CA VAL A 58 -0.66 -3.20 -2.58
C VAL A 58 -1.26 -2.10 -1.74
N TYR A 59 -2.43 -1.58 -2.12
CA TYR A 59 -3.18 -0.67 -1.26
C TYR A 59 -4.69 -0.82 -1.41
N GLY A 60 -5.42 -0.35 -0.39
CA GLY A 60 -6.87 -0.43 -0.34
C GLY A 60 -7.52 0.62 0.55
N ASN A 61 -8.85 0.74 0.43
CA ASN A 61 -9.62 1.54 1.37
C ASN A 61 -9.69 0.85 2.74
N ILE A 62 -9.59 1.64 3.79
CA ILE A 62 -9.81 1.19 5.16
C ILE A 62 -11.31 1.22 5.44
N ILE A 63 -11.91 0.05 5.68
CA ILE A 63 -13.30 -0.07 6.14
C ILE A 63 -13.33 -0.21 7.65
N ILE A 64 -12.53 -1.14 8.18
CA ILE A 64 -12.28 -1.30 9.61
C ILE A 64 -10.77 -1.47 9.78
N HIS A 65 -10.15 -0.57 10.54
CA HIS A 65 -8.70 -0.56 10.73
C HIS A 65 -8.19 -1.93 11.22
N LYS A 66 -7.16 -2.47 10.55
CA LYS A 66 -6.56 -3.80 10.83
C LYS A 66 -7.53 -5.00 10.78
N LYS A 67 -8.74 -4.83 10.23
CA LYS A 67 -9.74 -5.90 10.16
C LYS A 67 -10.35 -6.08 8.77
N LYS A 68 -10.65 -4.99 8.07
CA LYS A 68 -11.36 -5.06 6.78
C LYS A 68 -10.93 -3.95 5.83
N TYR A 69 -10.53 -4.36 4.63
CA TYR A 69 -10.12 -3.50 3.52
C TYR A 69 -10.93 -3.84 2.27
N ASN A 70 -11.06 -2.88 1.34
CA ASN A 70 -11.65 -3.13 0.03
C ASN A 70 -11.00 -2.29 -1.06
N LYS A 71 -11.43 -2.49 -2.32
CA LYS A 71 -10.84 -1.86 -3.51
C LYS A 71 -9.32 -2.06 -3.55
N GLN A 72 -8.92 -3.32 -3.47
CA GLN A 72 -7.53 -3.71 -3.57
C GLN A 72 -6.96 -3.25 -4.91
N HIS A 73 -5.78 -2.65 -4.84
CA HIS A 73 -4.98 -2.29 -6.00
C HIS A 73 -3.60 -2.90 -5.82
N ILE A 74 -3.12 -3.60 -6.83
CA ILE A 74 -1.81 -4.26 -6.86
C ILE A 74 -1.02 -3.60 -7.98
N LEU A 75 0.16 -3.08 -7.64
CA LEU A 75 1.07 -2.42 -8.58
C LEU A 75 2.40 -3.18 -8.57
N PRO A 76 2.81 -3.80 -9.68
CA PRO A 76 4.15 -4.37 -9.81
C PRO A 76 5.23 -3.32 -9.59
N LEU A 77 6.22 -3.63 -8.75
CA LEU A 77 7.28 -2.66 -8.44
C LEU A 77 8.20 -2.37 -9.62
N GLU A 78 8.33 -3.31 -10.57
CA GLU A 78 9.08 -3.12 -11.83
C GLU A 78 8.58 -1.91 -12.64
N ASP A 79 7.30 -1.60 -12.51
CA ASP A 79 6.64 -0.50 -13.21
C ASP A 79 6.45 0.75 -12.33
N VAL A 80 6.97 0.75 -11.10
CA VAL A 80 6.81 1.85 -10.15
C VAL A 80 8.05 2.74 -10.15
N LYS A 81 7.83 4.04 -10.35
CA LYS A 81 8.82 5.10 -10.12
C LYS A 81 8.36 6.00 -8.98
N LEU A 82 9.32 6.57 -8.25
CA LEU A 82 9.06 7.52 -7.18
C LEU A 82 9.64 8.89 -7.56
N GLU A 83 8.84 9.93 -7.36
CA GLU A 83 9.29 11.32 -7.37
C GLU A 83 9.03 11.94 -6.00
N ASN A 84 9.99 12.70 -5.47
CA ASN A 84 9.77 13.46 -4.25
C ASN A 84 8.75 14.58 -4.50
N VAL A 85 7.92 14.86 -3.50
CA VAL A 85 6.97 15.97 -3.53
C VAL A 85 7.37 16.94 -2.42
N ASN A 86 7.43 18.22 -2.77
CA ASN A 86 7.71 19.26 -1.78
C ASN A 86 6.57 19.33 -0.76
N ASP A 87 6.92 19.62 0.50
CA ASP A 87 5.93 19.87 1.54
C ASP A 87 5.04 21.07 1.15
N GLU A 88 3.72 20.93 1.33
CA GLU A 88 2.73 21.97 1.02
C GLU A 88 1.71 22.05 2.17
N ASP A 89 1.60 23.24 2.80
CA ASP A 89 0.78 23.48 3.99
C ASP A 89 0.99 22.43 5.10
N ASN A 90 -0.03 21.61 5.37
CA ASN A 90 -0.04 20.56 6.38
C ASN A 90 0.32 19.19 5.80
N LEU A 91 0.61 19.09 4.50
CA LEU A 91 0.97 17.85 3.82
C LEU A 91 2.49 17.77 3.73
N ARG A 92 3.07 16.87 4.52
CA ARG A 92 4.52 16.69 4.64
C ARG A 92 4.94 15.25 4.40
N ASN A 93 6.22 15.06 4.09
CA ASN A 93 6.80 13.72 3.84
C ASN A 93 6.10 13.04 2.65
N GLY A 94 6.06 13.75 1.53
CA GLY A 94 5.30 13.39 0.34
C GLY A 94 6.13 12.72 -0.75
N TRP A 95 5.55 11.71 -1.39
CA TRP A 95 6.09 11.12 -2.62
C TRP A 95 4.98 10.90 -3.64
N LYS A 96 5.33 11.03 -4.91
CA LYS A 96 4.49 10.68 -6.04
C LYS A 96 4.89 9.29 -6.53
N ILE A 97 3.95 8.36 -6.39
CA ILE A 97 4.06 7.01 -6.93
C ILE A 97 3.56 7.07 -8.37
N ILE A 98 4.42 6.69 -9.30
CA ILE A 98 4.16 6.73 -10.74
C ILE A 98 4.16 5.29 -11.25
N ASN A 99 3.07 4.91 -11.89
CA ASN A 99 2.92 3.63 -12.58
C ASN A 99 2.11 3.87 -13.86
N PRO A 100 2.36 3.13 -14.97
CA PRO A 100 1.65 3.30 -16.25
C PRO A 100 0.13 3.27 -16.10
N SER A 101 -0.39 2.42 -15.20
CA SER A 101 -1.84 2.30 -14.98
C SER A 101 -2.38 3.37 -14.03
N LYS A 102 -1.56 3.86 -13.09
CA LYS A 102 -2.03 4.79 -12.06
C LYS A 102 -0.90 5.53 -11.37
N SER A 103 -0.96 6.86 -11.44
CA SER A 103 -0.07 7.75 -10.70
C SER A 103 -0.81 8.54 -9.61
N PHE A 104 -0.19 8.74 -8.45
CA PHE A 104 -0.78 9.48 -7.33
C PHE A 104 0.26 9.94 -6.31
N VAL A 105 -0.06 11.00 -5.58
CA VAL A 105 0.73 11.48 -4.44
C VAL A 105 0.24 10.83 -3.15
N VAL A 106 1.19 10.48 -2.28
CA VAL A 106 0.96 10.02 -0.91
C VAL A 106 1.79 10.86 0.06
N TYR A 107 1.29 11.01 1.28
CA TYR A 107 1.99 11.66 2.38
C TYR A 107 2.02 10.73 3.61
N ALA A 108 3.17 10.65 4.27
CA ALA A 108 3.34 9.95 5.54
C ALA A 108 3.10 10.89 6.73
N ALA A 109 2.60 10.33 7.85
CA ALA A 109 2.36 11.09 9.07
C ALA A 109 3.65 11.56 9.76
N THR A 110 4.76 10.87 9.52
CA THR A 110 6.07 11.14 10.10
C THR A 110 7.14 11.09 9.02
N ALA A 111 8.27 11.75 9.27
CA ALA A 111 9.44 11.64 8.40
C ALA A 111 9.99 10.21 8.41
N THR A 112 10.57 9.82 7.27
CA THR A 112 11.29 8.54 7.07
C THR A 112 12.77 8.72 7.22
#